data_AF-A0A9D2NZN7-F1
#
_entry.id   AF-A0A9D2NZN7-F1
#
_cell.length_a   1.000
_cell.length_b   1.000
_cell.length_c   1.000
_cell.angle_alpha   90.00
_cell.angle_beta   90.00
_cell.angle_gamma   90.00
#
_symmetry.space_group_name_H-M   'P 1'
#
loop_
_entity.id
_entity.type
_entity.pdbx_description
1 polymer ?
#
loop_
_entity_poly.entity_id
_entity_poly.type
_entity_poly.pdbx_seq_one_letter_code
_entity_poly.pdbx_strand_id
1 'polypeptide(L)'
;MFGFSKEEVLAKAIKNACSNKLNTYEHEIQQILRRYQMPPKMSESELSHLTLQARRNYLNAVCDSIWSSFSVSNPNTHARFKLALMSPQMTGLPEEINVDYLNTNGISAGVVFALAFFALTNKQINSPKLFRTMSILSHYQNDLMESVLTKFDKA
;
A
#
# COMPACT_ATOMS: atom_id res chain seq x y z
N MET A 1 -17.59 20.48 18.64
CA MET A 1 -16.40 20.06 17.86
C MET A 1 -16.73 18.74 17.17
N PHE A 2 -16.86 18.73 15.84
CA PHE A 2 -17.03 17.50 15.08
C PHE A 2 -15.64 16.86 14.89
N GLY A 3 -15.29 15.92 15.77
CA GLY A 3 -14.06 15.14 15.64
C GLY A 3 -14.22 14.08 14.56
N PHE A 4 -13.29 14.02 13.61
CA PHE A 4 -13.24 12.95 12.63
C PHE A 4 -13.22 11.58 13.33
N SER A 5 -13.97 10.62 12.79
CA SER A 5 -13.91 9.24 13.25
C SER A 5 -12.50 8.67 13.02
N LYS A 6 -12.09 7.69 13.84
CA LYS A 6 -10.79 7.01 13.67
C LYS A 6 -10.60 6.44 12.25
N GLU A 7 -11.70 5.99 11.64
CA GLU A 7 -11.76 5.54 10.25
C GLU A 7 -11.36 6.65 9.27
N GLU A 8 -11.96 7.83 9.38
CA GLU A 8 -11.69 8.95 8.46
C GLU A 8 -10.27 9.48 8.63
N VAL A 9 -9.79 9.58 9.87
CA VAL A 9 -8.41 9.99 10.17
C VAL A 9 -7.43 9.00 9.53
N LEU A 10 -7.68 7.70 9.68
CA LEU A 10 -6.83 6.67 9.11
C LEU A 10 -6.87 6.67 7.58
N ALA A 11 -8.06 6.74 6.97
CA ALA A 11 -8.20 6.80 5.52
C ALA A 11 -7.48 8.04 4.95
N LYS A 12 -7.58 9.19 5.61
CA LYS A 12 -6.85 10.41 5.22
C LYS A 12 -5.33 10.23 5.34
N ALA A 13 -4.85 9.62 6.43
CA ALA A 13 -3.43 9.35 6.62
C ALA A 13 -2.87 8.42 5.52
N ILE A 14 -3.62 7.38 5.14
CA ILE A 14 -3.24 6.45 4.08
C ILE A 14 -3.21 7.15 2.72
N LYS A 15 -4.24 7.96 2.38
CA LYS A 15 -4.21 8.74 1.14
C LYS A 15 -3.00 9.66 1.05
N ASN A 16 -2.67 10.35 2.15
CA ASN A 16 -1.47 11.18 2.21
C ASN A 16 -0.19 10.36 2.02
N ALA A 17 -0.10 9.17 2.64
CA ALA A 17 1.04 8.27 2.43
C ALA A 17 1.14 7.80 0.96
N CYS A 18 0.04 7.45 0.31
CA CYS A 18 0.02 7.09 -1.11
C CYS A 18 0.59 8.20 -1.99
N SER A 19 0.16 9.45 -1.79
CA SER A 19 0.65 10.60 -2.55
C SER A 19 2.12 10.90 -2.25
N ASN A 20 2.50 10.91 -0.97
CA ASN A 20 3.87 11.26 -0.55
C ASN A 20 4.91 10.22 -0.99
N LYS A 21 4.50 8.97 -1.20
CA LYS A 21 5.38 7.88 -1.65
C LYS A 21 5.32 7.63 -3.16
N LEU A 22 4.52 8.40 -3.91
CA LEU A 22 4.36 8.21 -5.35
C LEU A 22 5.69 8.40 -6.11
N ASN A 23 6.57 9.27 -5.62
CA ASN A 23 7.91 9.47 -6.18
C ASN A 23 8.75 8.19 -6.20
N THR A 24 8.54 7.25 -5.26
CA THR A 24 9.21 5.94 -5.29
C THR A 24 8.84 5.19 -6.55
N TYR A 25 7.54 5.13 -6.88
CA TYR A 25 7.06 4.47 -8.07
C TYR A 25 7.52 5.18 -9.34
N GLU A 26 7.40 6.52 -9.39
CA GLU A 26 7.84 7.32 -10.53
C GLU A 26 9.33 7.12 -10.84
N HIS A 27 10.17 7.11 -9.81
CA HIS A 27 11.60 6.88 -9.98
C HIS A 27 11.90 5.50 -10.56
N GLU A 28 11.27 4.44 -10.04
CA GLU A 28 11.49 3.08 -10.53
C GLU A 28 10.99 2.90 -11.97
N ILE A 29 9.82 3.43 -12.32
CA ILE A 29 9.33 3.42 -13.70
C ILE A 29 10.29 4.16 -14.64
N GLN A 30 10.82 5.32 -14.23
CA GLN A 30 11.80 6.05 -15.02
C GLN A 30 13.08 5.24 -15.25
N GLN A 31 13.57 4.53 -14.22
CA GLN A 31 14.74 3.65 -14.35
C GLN A 31 14.47 2.50 -15.32
N ILE A 32 13.30 1.87 -15.24
CA ILE A 32 12.89 0.77 -16.13
C ILE A 32 12.86 1.26 -17.58
N LEU A 33 12.24 2.42 -17.85
CA LEU A 33 12.15 3.00 -19.20
C LEU A 33 13.54 3.33 -19.77
N ARG A 34 14.42 3.94 -18.97
CA ARG A 34 15.81 4.22 -19.40
C ARG A 34 16.53 2.94 -19.78
N ARG A 35 16.40 1.89 -18.97
CA ARG A 35 17.05 0.60 -19.23
C ARG A 35 16.46 -0.09 -20.46
N TYR A 36 15.14 0.01 -20.67
CA TYR A 36 14.47 -0.55 -21.85
C TYR A 36 14.96 0.07 -23.16
N GLN A 37 15.37 1.34 -23.14
CA GLN A 37 15.92 2.06 -24.30
C GLN A 37 17.39 1.73 -24.59
N MET A 38 18.11 1.10 -23.66
CA MET A 38 19.54 0.80 -23.79
C MET A 38 19.78 -0.61 -24.40
N PRO A 39 20.82 -0.79 -25.24
CA PRO A 39 21.28 -2.12 -25.64
C PRO A 39 22.09 -2.81 -24.52
N PRO A 40 21.98 -4.14 -24.33
CA PRO A 40 21.03 -5.04 -25.00
C PRO A 40 19.60 -4.81 -24.50
N LYS A 41 18.62 -4.94 -25.42
CA LYS A 41 17.21 -4.76 -25.07
C LYS A 41 16.79 -5.74 -23.98
N MET A 42 16.04 -5.23 -23.02
CA MET A 42 15.43 -5.99 -21.95
C MET A 42 14.47 -7.04 -22.51
N SER A 43 14.49 -8.25 -21.96
CA SER A 43 13.49 -9.28 -22.30
C SER A 43 12.12 -8.92 -21.71
N GLU A 44 11.04 -9.44 -22.29
CA GLU A 44 9.69 -9.25 -21.75
C GLU A 44 9.55 -9.78 -20.32
N SER A 45 10.17 -10.93 -20.03
CA SER A 45 10.18 -11.51 -18.68
C SER A 45 10.86 -10.61 -17.65
N GLU A 46 11.96 -9.97 -18.04
CA GLU A 46 12.69 -9.03 -17.18
C GLU A 46 11.90 -7.74 -16.96
N LEU A 47 11.25 -7.23 -18.00
CA LEU A 47 10.36 -6.06 -17.89
C LEU A 47 9.17 -6.33 -16.97
N SER A 48 8.52 -7.48 -17.13
CA SER A 48 7.42 -7.92 -16.27
C SER A 48 7.88 -8.04 -14.80
N HIS A 49 9.05 -8.61 -14.57
CA HIS A 49 9.62 -8.73 -13.23
C HIS A 49 9.89 -7.36 -12.59
N LEU A 50 10.56 -6.44 -13.31
CA LEU A 50 10.91 -5.12 -12.77
C LEU A 50 9.67 -4.26 -12.51
N THR A 51 8.66 -4.32 -13.38
CA THR A 51 7.40 -3.60 -13.17
C THR A 51 6.62 -4.12 -11.96
N LEU A 52 6.58 -5.43 -11.74
CA LEU A 52 6.00 -6.02 -10.54
C LEU A 52 6.78 -5.60 -9.28
N GLN A 53 8.11 -5.58 -9.36
CA GLN A 53 8.97 -5.14 -8.27
C GLN A 53 8.72 -3.66 -7.92
N ALA A 54 8.64 -2.78 -8.93
CA ALA A 54 8.35 -1.36 -8.74
C ALA A 54 7.00 -1.12 -8.08
N ARG A 55 5.97 -1.85 -8.53
CA ARG A 55 4.66 -1.85 -7.87
C ARG A 55 4.81 -2.26 -6.40
N ARG A 56 5.43 -3.41 -6.12
CA ARG A 56 5.58 -3.92 -4.75
C ARG A 56 6.32 -2.93 -3.84
N ASN A 57 7.40 -2.33 -4.32
CA ASN A 57 8.20 -1.36 -3.57
C ASN A 57 7.37 -0.12 -3.20
N TYR A 58 6.56 0.39 -4.12
CA TYR A 58 5.64 1.48 -3.84
C TYR A 58 4.59 1.10 -2.78
N LEU A 59 3.93 -0.04 -2.95
CA LEU A 59 2.91 -0.53 -2.00
C LEU A 59 3.50 -0.67 -0.59
N ASN A 60 4.68 -1.27 -0.49
CA ASN A 60 5.38 -1.45 0.78
C ASN A 60 5.82 -0.11 1.38
N ALA A 61 6.32 0.83 0.57
CA ALA A 61 6.70 2.17 1.04
C ALA A 61 5.51 2.93 1.65
N VAL A 62 4.30 2.74 1.13
CA VAL A 62 3.06 3.29 1.73
C VAL A 62 2.79 2.65 3.09
N CYS A 63 2.84 1.31 3.18
CA CYS A 63 2.67 0.58 4.44
C CYS A 63 3.69 1.02 5.50
N ASP A 64 4.97 1.08 5.13
CA ASP A 64 6.07 1.49 6.00
C ASP A 64 5.89 2.91 6.52
N SER A 65 5.37 3.82 5.68
CA SER A 65 5.06 5.19 6.08
C SER A 65 3.98 5.25 7.16
N ILE A 66 2.98 4.37 7.11
CA ILE A 66 1.93 4.30 8.13
C ILE A 66 2.47 3.61 9.39
N TRP A 67 3.19 2.51 9.24
CA TRP A 67 3.77 1.76 10.34
C TRP A 67 4.76 2.58 11.16
N SER A 68 5.63 3.34 10.51
CA SER A 68 6.59 4.26 11.14
C SER A 68 5.91 5.41 11.90
N SER A 69 4.70 5.81 11.53
CA SER A 69 3.94 6.78 12.32
C SER A 69 3.47 6.21 13.67
N PHE A 70 3.32 4.89 13.78
CA PHE A 70 2.93 4.22 15.02
C PHE A 70 4.08 4.00 16.00
N SER A 71 5.31 3.80 15.52
CA SER A 71 6.48 3.67 16.42
C SER A 71 6.73 4.93 17.23
N VAL A 72 6.45 6.09 16.63
CA VAL A 72 6.59 7.40 17.29
C VAL A 72 5.44 7.69 18.25
N SER A 73 4.22 7.22 17.93
CA SER A 73 3.01 7.63 18.67
C SER A 73 2.57 6.66 19.78
N ASN A 74 2.69 5.34 19.59
CA ASN A 74 2.25 4.37 20.58
C ASN A 74 2.89 2.97 20.38
N PRO A 75 3.76 2.50 21.29
CA PRO A 75 4.39 1.18 21.21
C PRO A 75 3.41 0.01 21.11
N ASN A 76 2.24 0.09 21.78
CA ASN A 76 1.23 -0.97 21.73
C ASN A 76 0.56 -1.05 20.35
N THR A 77 0.26 0.11 19.74
CA THR A 77 -0.27 0.16 18.38
C THR A 77 0.76 -0.40 17.40
N HIS A 78 2.04 -0.03 17.55
CA HIS A 78 3.13 -0.55 16.74
C HIS A 78 3.25 -2.08 16.84
N ALA A 79 3.21 -2.64 18.05
CA ALA A 79 3.25 -4.08 18.27
C ALA A 79 2.06 -4.80 17.63
N ARG A 80 0.82 -4.27 17.78
CA ARG A 80 -0.36 -4.84 17.15
C ARG A 80 -0.32 -4.78 15.63
N PHE A 81 0.20 -3.69 15.06
CA PHE A 81 0.39 -3.60 13.60
C PHE A 81 1.35 -4.69 13.10
N LYS A 82 2.45 -4.92 13.83
CA LYS A 82 3.40 -6.00 13.50
C LYS A 82 2.77 -7.39 13.62
N LEU A 83 1.97 -7.64 14.66
CA LEU A 83 1.22 -8.90 14.79
C LEU A 83 0.25 -9.08 13.62
N ALA A 84 -0.45 -8.01 13.24
CA ALA A 84 -1.38 -8.03 12.12
C ALA A 84 -0.67 -8.31 10.78
N LEU A 85 0.55 -7.80 10.57
CA LEU A 85 1.37 -8.16 9.40
C LEU A 85 1.75 -9.64 9.39
N MET A 86 2.05 -10.22 10.55
CA MET A 86 2.43 -11.64 10.68
C MET A 86 1.22 -12.58 10.56
N SER A 87 0.01 -12.08 10.78
CA SER A 87 -1.23 -12.86 10.71
C SER A 87 -2.40 -12.00 10.19
N PRO A 88 -2.41 -11.61 8.90
CA PRO A 88 -3.37 -10.64 8.36
C PRO A 88 -4.85 -11.02 8.57
N GLN A 89 -5.17 -12.31 8.59
CA GLN A 89 -6.53 -12.81 8.79
C GLN A 89 -7.10 -12.39 10.15
N MET A 90 -6.25 -12.12 11.15
CA MET A 90 -6.70 -11.65 12.46
C MET A 90 -7.39 -10.30 12.40
N THR A 91 -7.19 -9.54 11.31
CA THR A 91 -7.86 -8.26 11.06
C THR A 91 -9.20 -8.40 10.37
N GLY A 92 -9.67 -9.62 10.07
CA GLY A 92 -10.90 -9.86 9.29
C GLY A 92 -10.70 -9.75 7.77
N LEU A 93 -9.46 -9.87 7.29
CA LEU A 93 -9.17 -10.01 5.86
C LEU A 93 -9.54 -11.43 5.38
N PRO A 94 -9.93 -11.59 4.10
CA PRO A 94 -10.13 -12.89 3.48
C PRO A 94 -8.88 -13.79 3.60
N GLU A 95 -9.08 -15.12 3.65
CA GLU A 95 -7.99 -16.10 3.87
C GLU A 95 -6.93 -16.06 2.76
N GLU A 96 -7.32 -15.65 1.56
CA GLU A 96 -6.46 -15.49 0.39
C GLU A 96 -5.43 -14.36 0.59
N ILE A 97 -5.73 -13.37 1.44
CA ILE A 97 -4.81 -12.28 1.78
C ILE A 97 -3.98 -12.70 2.99
N ASN A 98 -3.10 -13.68 2.76
CA ASN A 98 -2.17 -14.20 3.76
C ASN A 98 -0.76 -13.59 3.64
N VAL A 99 0.16 -14.01 4.51
CA VAL A 99 1.54 -13.51 4.53
C VAL A 99 2.25 -13.73 3.18
N ASP A 100 2.06 -14.90 2.55
CA ASP A 100 2.69 -15.22 1.26
C ASP A 100 2.15 -14.34 0.13
N TYR A 101 0.84 -14.08 0.15
CA TYR A 101 0.20 -13.14 -0.76
C TYR A 101 0.80 -11.74 -0.62
N LEU A 102 0.95 -11.23 0.61
CA LEU A 102 1.51 -9.90 0.86
C LEU A 102 2.99 -9.80 0.47
N ASN A 103 3.78 -10.85 0.73
CA ASN A 103 5.19 -10.91 0.34
C ASN A 103 5.38 -10.87 -1.19
N THR A 104 4.45 -11.51 -1.91
CA THR A 104 4.49 -11.58 -3.38
C THR A 104 3.95 -10.31 -4.02
N ASN A 105 2.80 -9.82 -3.56
CA ASN A 105 2.05 -8.76 -4.25
C ASN A 105 2.30 -7.36 -3.68
N GLY A 106 2.92 -7.25 -2.51
CA GLY A 106 2.97 -6.02 -1.73
C GLY A 106 1.68 -5.76 -0.96
N ILE A 107 1.71 -4.73 -0.12
CA ILE A 107 0.62 -4.40 0.80
C ILE A 107 -0.18 -3.22 0.26
N SER A 108 -1.35 -3.50 -0.32
CA SER A 108 -2.22 -2.45 -0.88
C SER A 108 -2.77 -1.52 0.21
N ALA A 109 -3.13 -0.29 -0.17
CA ALA A 109 -3.66 0.72 0.74
C ALA A 109 -4.92 0.25 1.51
N GLY A 110 -5.77 -0.56 0.88
CA GLY A 110 -6.90 -1.20 1.56
C GLY A 110 -6.46 -2.21 2.63
N VAL A 111 -5.42 -3.00 2.38
CA VAL A 111 -4.85 -3.89 3.39
C VAL A 111 -4.19 -3.08 4.52
N VAL A 112 -3.42 -2.03 4.18
CA VAL A 112 -2.83 -1.11 5.19
C VAL A 112 -3.91 -0.56 6.12
N PHE A 113 -5.08 -0.20 5.59
CA PHE A 113 -6.22 0.24 6.39
C PHE A 113 -6.68 -0.83 7.38
N ALA A 114 -6.85 -2.08 6.94
CA ALA A 114 -7.27 -3.18 7.83
C ALA A 114 -6.27 -3.42 8.97
N LEU A 115 -4.97 -3.46 8.64
CA LEU A 115 -3.88 -3.64 9.60
C LEU A 115 -3.84 -2.50 10.63
N ALA A 116 -3.91 -1.24 10.17
CA ALA A 116 -3.89 -0.07 11.03
C ALA A 116 -5.16 0.08 11.87
N PHE A 117 -6.32 -0.24 11.29
CA PHE A 117 -7.60 -0.21 12.01
C PHE A 117 -7.58 -1.21 13.17
N PHE A 118 -7.14 -2.43 12.92
CA PHE A 118 -6.96 -3.44 13.95
C PHE A 118 -5.97 -2.97 15.01
N ALA A 119 -4.81 -2.43 14.62
CA ALA A 119 -3.82 -1.94 15.56
C ALA A 119 -4.38 -0.85 16.51
N LEU A 120 -5.16 0.08 15.97
CA LEU A 120 -5.72 1.23 16.70
C LEU A 120 -6.95 0.90 17.55
N THR A 121 -7.73 -0.11 17.16
CA THR A 121 -9.04 -0.38 17.76
C THR A 121 -9.13 -1.73 18.44
N ASN A 122 -8.20 -2.64 18.15
CA ASN A 122 -8.26 -4.06 18.48
C ASN A 122 -9.55 -4.74 17.97
N LYS A 123 -10.10 -4.24 16.85
CA LYS A 123 -11.31 -4.77 16.20
C LYS A 123 -10.99 -5.22 14.78
N GLN A 124 -11.72 -6.24 14.34
CA GLN A 124 -11.65 -6.75 12.98
C GLN A 124 -12.48 -5.91 12.01
N ILE A 125 -12.17 -6.03 10.73
CA ILE A 125 -13.00 -5.56 9.64
C ILE A 125 -14.20 -6.49 9.51
N ASN A 126 -15.37 -6.01 9.92
CA ASN A 126 -16.58 -6.82 10.02
C ASN A 126 -17.84 -6.10 9.51
N SER A 127 -17.68 -4.96 8.83
CA SER A 127 -18.81 -4.19 8.31
C SER A 127 -18.61 -3.82 6.85
N PRO A 128 -19.70 -3.76 6.05
CA PRO A 128 -19.62 -3.34 4.65
C PRO A 128 -19.00 -1.96 4.46
N LYS A 129 -19.18 -1.06 5.43
CA LYS A 129 -18.58 0.28 5.41
C LYS A 129 -17.04 0.21 5.41
N LEU A 130 -16.46 -0.60 6.29
CA LEU A 130 -15.02 -0.76 6.39
C LEU A 130 -14.43 -1.41 5.12
N PHE A 131 -15.08 -2.44 4.59
CA PHE A 131 -14.69 -3.04 3.31
C PHE A 131 -14.75 -2.04 2.15
N ARG A 132 -15.80 -1.19 2.11
CA ARG A 132 -15.91 -0.11 1.12
C ARG A 132 -14.75 0.88 1.24
N THR A 133 -14.39 1.28 2.47
CA THR A 133 -13.26 2.18 2.71
C THR A 133 -11.95 1.55 2.22
N MET A 134 -11.72 0.26 2.47
CA MET A 134 -10.55 -0.45 1.94
C MET A 134 -10.51 -0.45 0.41
N SER A 135 -11.64 -0.75 -0.25
CA SER A 135 -11.75 -0.74 -1.72
C SER A 135 -11.43 0.65 -2.28
N ILE A 136 -12.02 1.72 -1.72
CA ILE A 136 -11.75 3.11 -2.15
C ILE A 136 -10.26 3.45 -2.03
N LEU A 137 -9.60 3.02 -0.97
CA LEU A 137 -8.16 3.29 -0.77
C LEU A 137 -7.30 2.53 -1.78
N SER A 138 -7.64 1.28 -2.08
CA SER A 138 -6.94 0.51 -3.11
C SER A 138 -7.14 1.11 -4.51
N HIS A 139 -8.36 1.53 -4.86
CA HIS A 139 -8.60 2.23 -6.12
C HIS A 139 -7.83 3.54 -6.20
N TYR A 140 -7.88 4.37 -5.16
CA TYR A 140 -7.10 5.61 -5.10
C TYR A 140 -5.60 5.38 -5.31
N GLN A 141 -5.04 4.34 -4.70
CA GLN A 141 -3.63 3.98 -4.88
C GLN A 141 -3.32 3.56 -6.33
N ASN A 142 -4.22 2.80 -6.96
CA ASN A 142 -4.07 2.41 -8.36
C ASN A 142 -4.19 3.61 -9.31
N ASP A 143 -5.16 4.50 -9.09
CA ASP A 143 -5.36 5.72 -9.90
C ASP A 143 -4.08 6.58 -9.89
N LEU A 144 -3.42 6.69 -8.74
CA LEU A 144 -2.13 7.39 -8.65
C LEU A 144 -1.04 6.69 -9.46
N MET A 145 -0.93 5.36 -9.40
CA MET A 145 0.02 4.62 -10.22
C MET A 145 -0.25 4.78 -11.71
N GLU A 146 -1.51 4.71 -12.14
CA GLU A 146 -1.92 4.92 -13.54
C GLU A 146 -1.59 6.34 -14.02
N SER A 147 -1.74 7.34 -13.16
CA SER A 147 -1.35 8.72 -13.48
C SER A 147 0.15 8.85 -13.78
N VAL A 148 1.00 8.09 -13.06
CA VAL A 148 2.45 8.05 -13.33
C VAL A 148 2.72 7.39 -14.68
N LEU A 149 2.08 6.26 -14.98
CA LEU A 149 2.25 5.59 -16.26
C LEU A 149 1.81 6.49 -17.43
N THR A 150 0.66 7.15 -17.29
CA THR A 150 0.13 8.11 -18.28
C THR A 150 1.08 9.30 -18.51
N LYS A 151 1.81 9.74 -17.47
CA LYS A 151 2.81 10.81 -17.60
C LYS A 151 3.97 10.41 -18.51
N PHE A 152 4.38 9.14 -18.46
CA PHE A 152 5.48 8.63 -19.28
C PHE A 152 5.04 8.17 -20.68
N ASP A 153 3.77 7.84 -20.89
CA ASP A 153 3.23 7.54 -22.23
C ASP A 153 3.18 8.79 -23.13
N LYS A 154 3.01 9.97 -22.53
CA LYS A 154 2.96 11.26 -23.23
C LYS A 154 4.33 11.93 -23.43
N ALA A 155 5.41 11.34 -22.92
CA ALA A 155 6.75 11.91 -22.90
C ALA A 155 7.64 11.29 -23.99
#